data_AF-A0A6L7JGU6-F1
#
_entry.id   AF-A0A6L7JGU6-F1
#
_cell.length_a   1.000
_cell.length_b   1.000
_cell.length_c   1.000
_cell.angle_alpha   90.00
_cell.angle_beta   90.00
_cell.angle_gamma   90.00
#
_symmetry.space_group_name_H-M   'P 1'
#
loop_
_entity.id
_entity.type
_entity.pdbx_description
1 polymer ?
#
loop_
_entity_poly.entity_id
_entity_poly.type
_entity_poly.pdbx_seq_one_letter_code
_entity_poly.pdbx_strand_id
1 'polypeptide(L)'
;MPAGLLAAAVIALLAVLGIGTRYFVQGDLNAAYVLLSLFFSTNLIICYWEVCLFLRRDQIEQRAGYWRDWQRRSGRSPAVRFLASRVPLRRALSPTVWADAWATYSQFDGSFADRRTYGFNIDIANGFFTPVPSLFLYAAFTIEFLPATVAGILGVMLFWQWTYGTSLYWVSFFVAGRQHRITKGQLGTFIGAMNAPWVLCALAGLYVSVRLILEGGYGALGH
;
A
#
# COMPACT_ATOMS: atom_id res chain seq x y z
N MET A 1 4.68 -19.33 -8.55
CA MET A 1 5.11 -18.02 -9.09
C MET A 1 5.93 -17.30 -8.03
N PRO A 2 6.99 -16.53 -8.35
CA PRO A 2 7.66 -15.68 -7.37
C PRO A 2 6.65 -14.78 -6.65
N ALA A 3 6.78 -14.58 -5.33
CA ALA A 3 5.82 -13.81 -4.54
C ALA A 3 5.68 -12.37 -5.05
N GLY A 4 6.80 -11.72 -5.41
CA GLY A 4 6.79 -10.38 -5.98
C GLY A 4 6.10 -10.32 -7.35
N LEU A 5 6.33 -11.33 -8.20
CA LEU A 5 5.65 -11.42 -9.50
C LEU A 5 4.15 -11.67 -9.33
N LEU A 6 3.75 -12.48 -8.35
CA LEU A 6 2.34 -12.68 -8.02
C LEU A 6 1.68 -11.38 -7.59
N ALA A 7 2.29 -10.64 -6.66
CA ALA A 7 1.78 -9.34 -6.21
C ALA A 7 1.68 -8.35 -7.39
N ALA A 8 2.75 -8.21 -8.17
CA ALA A 8 2.78 -7.33 -9.34
C ALA A 8 1.73 -7.71 -10.39
N ALA A 9 1.52 -9.00 -10.64
CA ALA A 9 0.51 -9.48 -11.58
C ALA A 9 -0.92 -9.15 -11.12
N VAL A 10 -1.21 -9.29 -9.82
CA VAL A 10 -2.54 -8.93 -9.30
C VAL A 10 -2.75 -7.41 -9.35
N ILE A 11 -1.75 -6.61 -8.98
CA ILE A 11 -1.82 -5.14 -9.09
C ILE A 11 -2.05 -4.73 -10.54
N ALA A 12 -1.28 -5.29 -11.47
CA ALA A 12 -1.42 -5.00 -12.90
C ALA A 12 -2.80 -5.43 -13.42
N LEU A 13 -3.31 -6.59 -13.04
CA LEU A 13 -4.64 -7.04 -13.42
C LEU A 13 -5.73 -6.07 -12.94
N LEU A 14 -5.71 -5.69 -11.66
CA LEU A 14 -6.68 -4.75 -11.09
C LEU A 14 -6.60 -3.37 -11.74
N ALA A 15 -5.38 -2.89 -12.04
CA ALA A 15 -5.17 -1.61 -12.70
C ALA A 15 -5.65 -1.65 -14.16
N VAL A 16 -5.29 -2.68 -14.92
CA VAL A 16 -5.71 -2.86 -16.31
C VAL A 16 -7.22 -3.03 -16.42
N LEU A 17 -7.87 -3.71 -15.48
CA LEU A 17 -9.33 -3.79 -15.44
C LEU A 17 -9.96 -2.41 -15.27
N GLY A 18 -9.53 -1.62 -14.29
CA GLY A 18 -10.06 -0.26 -14.10
C GLY A 18 -9.75 0.68 -15.28
N ILE A 19 -8.53 0.62 -15.82
CA ILE A 19 -8.09 1.40 -16.99
C ILE A 19 -8.89 1.02 -18.23
N GLY A 20 -9.03 -0.27 -18.51
CA GLY A 20 -9.79 -0.79 -19.64
C GLY A 20 -11.28 -0.47 -19.53
N THR A 21 -11.86 -0.59 -18.33
CA THR A 21 -13.27 -0.20 -18.11
C THR A 21 -13.47 1.29 -18.33
N ARG A 22 -12.61 2.17 -17.79
CA ARG A 22 -12.74 3.61 -18.04
C ARG A 22 -12.61 3.93 -19.52
N TYR A 23 -11.61 3.36 -20.20
CA TYR A 23 -11.44 3.57 -21.64
C TYR A 23 -12.66 3.10 -22.44
N PHE A 24 -13.28 1.98 -22.06
CA PHE A 24 -14.48 1.48 -22.72
C PHE A 24 -15.72 2.37 -22.46
N VAL A 25 -15.87 2.90 -21.26
CA VAL A 25 -17.05 3.69 -20.85
C VAL A 25 -16.94 5.15 -21.26
N GLN A 26 -15.78 5.78 -21.05
CA GLN A 26 -15.55 7.22 -21.27
C GLN A 26 -14.80 7.52 -22.58
N GLY A 27 -14.14 6.52 -23.18
CA GLY A 27 -13.39 6.69 -24.43
C GLY A 27 -12.03 7.37 -24.28
N ASP A 28 -11.59 7.62 -23.04
CA ASP A 28 -10.39 8.43 -22.77
C ASP A 28 -9.39 7.74 -21.82
N LEU A 29 -8.14 8.22 -21.88
CA LEU A 29 -7.05 7.78 -21.01
C LEU A 29 -6.33 9.00 -20.44
N ASN A 30 -6.50 9.20 -19.13
CA ASN A 30 -5.89 10.28 -18.39
C ASN A 30 -4.77 9.75 -17.48
N ALA A 31 -3.63 10.44 -17.46
CA ALA A 31 -2.47 10.05 -16.66
C ALA A 31 -2.74 10.05 -15.15
N ALA A 32 -3.54 10.99 -14.64
CA ALA A 32 -3.94 11.03 -13.24
C ALA A 32 -4.81 9.83 -12.87
N TYR A 33 -5.75 9.46 -13.74
CA TYR A 33 -6.56 8.26 -13.52
C TYR A 33 -5.72 6.98 -13.55
N VAL A 34 -4.78 6.83 -14.50
CA VAL A 34 -3.87 5.68 -14.55
C VAL A 34 -3.03 5.57 -13.27
N LEU A 35 -2.47 6.70 -12.80
CA LEU A 35 -1.71 6.75 -11.55
C LEU A 35 -2.56 6.31 -10.36
N LEU A 36 -3.78 6.85 -10.23
CA LEU A 36 -4.68 6.53 -9.11
C LEU A 36 -5.21 5.10 -9.19
N SER A 37 -5.44 4.57 -10.38
CA SER A 37 -5.82 3.16 -10.60
C SER A 37 -4.74 2.20 -10.11
N LEU A 38 -3.47 2.50 -10.44
CA LEU A 38 -2.31 1.75 -9.93
C LEU A 38 -2.19 1.87 -8.41
N PHE A 39 -2.40 3.08 -7.88
CA PHE A 39 -2.32 3.34 -6.45
C PHE A 39 -3.40 2.61 -5.66
N PHE A 40 -4.68 2.67 -6.07
CA PHE A 40 -5.77 1.91 -5.45
C PHE A 40 -5.52 0.41 -5.54
N SER A 41 -5.10 -0.10 -6.71
CA SER A 41 -4.79 -1.52 -6.91
C SER A 41 -3.67 -2.00 -6.00
N THR A 42 -2.64 -1.17 -5.82
CA THR A 42 -1.54 -1.44 -4.87
C THR A 42 -2.05 -1.43 -3.44
N ASN A 43 -2.83 -0.41 -3.05
CA ASN A 43 -3.38 -0.30 -1.71
C ASN A 43 -4.22 -1.53 -1.33
N LEU A 44 -5.05 -2.07 -2.23
CA LEU A 44 -5.86 -3.26 -1.93
C LEU A 44 -5.01 -4.49 -1.58
N ILE A 45 -3.88 -4.68 -2.26
CA ILE A 45 -2.96 -5.77 -1.96
C ILE A 45 -2.21 -5.53 -0.66
N ILE A 46 -1.80 -4.29 -0.40
CA ILE A 46 -1.16 -3.93 0.86
C ILE A 46 -2.13 -4.08 2.03
N CYS A 47 -3.37 -3.63 1.91
CA CYS A 47 -4.41 -3.82 2.91
C CYS A 47 -4.62 -5.30 3.24
N TYR A 48 -4.65 -6.15 2.22
CA TYR A 48 -4.72 -7.59 2.43
C TYR A 48 -3.51 -8.11 3.23
N TRP A 49 -2.30 -7.61 2.94
CA TRP A 49 -1.12 -7.95 3.73
C TRP A 49 -1.22 -7.42 5.16
N GLU A 50 -1.70 -6.21 5.39
CA GLU A 50 -1.86 -5.61 6.72
C GLU A 50 -2.92 -6.34 7.57
N VAL A 51 -3.99 -6.86 6.94
CA VAL A 51 -4.90 -7.80 7.61
C VAL A 51 -4.16 -9.08 7.99
N CYS A 52 -3.27 -9.59 7.12
CA CYS A 52 -2.43 -10.74 7.47
C CYS A 52 -1.45 -10.42 8.62
N LEU A 53 -0.92 -9.20 8.71
CA LEU A 53 -0.09 -8.71 9.83
C LEU A 53 -0.84 -8.87 11.15
N PHE A 54 -2.10 -8.42 11.20
CA PHE A 54 -2.94 -8.57 12.37
C PHE A 54 -3.21 -10.04 12.71
N LEU A 55 -3.67 -10.83 11.73
CA LEU A 55 -4.12 -12.21 11.94
C LEU A 55 -2.98 -13.19 12.27
N ARG A 56 -1.74 -12.90 11.85
CA ARG A 56 -0.59 -13.81 11.98
C ARG A 56 0.58 -13.20 12.75
N ARG A 57 0.33 -12.20 13.60
CA ARG A 57 1.37 -11.50 14.38
C ARG A 57 2.32 -12.45 15.12
N ASP A 58 1.82 -13.44 15.84
CA ASP A 58 2.69 -14.31 16.65
C ASP A 58 3.59 -15.18 15.77
N GLN A 59 3.08 -15.57 14.60
CA GLN A 59 3.88 -16.23 13.57
C GLN A 59 4.93 -15.26 12.99
N ILE A 60 4.60 -13.99 12.79
CA ILE A 60 5.53 -12.97 12.28
C ILE A 60 6.69 -12.78 13.27
N GLU A 61 6.41 -12.70 14.57
CA GLU A 61 7.45 -12.57 15.60
C GLU A 61 8.40 -13.78 15.58
N GLN A 62 7.87 -15.00 15.48
CA GLN A 62 8.68 -16.22 15.36
C GLN A 62 9.50 -16.24 14.06
N ARG A 63 8.88 -15.90 12.92
CA ARG A 63 9.54 -15.88 11.60
C ARG A 63 10.55 -14.76 11.48
N ALA A 64 10.38 -13.65 12.18
CA ALA A 64 11.34 -12.55 12.23
C ALA A 64 12.68 -13.01 12.83
N GLY A 65 12.67 -13.90 13.83
CA GLY A 65 13.89 -14.54 14.34
C GLY A 65 14.64 -15.32 13.24
N TYR A 66 13.93 -16.19 12.53
CA TYR A 66 14.48 -16.97 11.41
C TYR A 66 15.11 -16.07 10.33
N TRP A 67 14.40 -15.04 9.89
CA TRP A 67 14.88 -14.13 8.84
C TRP A 67 16.08 -13.31 9.27
N ARG A 68 16.15 -12.93 10.55
CA ARG A 68 17.30 -12.24 11.14
C ARG A 68 18.56 -13.12 11.10
N ASP A 69 18.43 -14.37 11.53
CA ASP A 69 19.55 -15.31 11.54
C ASP A 69 19.99 -15.69 10.13
N TRP A 70 19.06 -15.73 9.18
CA TRP A 70 19.38 -15.92 7.77
C TRP A 70 20.11 -14.72 7.16
N GLN A 71 19.67 -13.49 7.46
CA GLN A 71 20.32 -12.27 6.99
C GLN A 71 21.76 -12.17 7.50
N ARG A 72 21.98 -12.45 8.80
CA ARG A 72 23.33 -12.46 9.41
C ARG A 72 24.28 -13.43 8.70
N ARG A 73 23.78 -14.61 8.31
CA ARG A 73 24.59 -15.64 7.62
C ARG A 73 24.82 -15.34 6.14
N SER A 74 23.83 -14.78 5.45
CA SER A 74 23.87 -14.62 3.99
C SER A 74 24.33 -13.25 3.51
N GLY A 75 24.24 -12.21 4.37
CA GLY A 75 24.46 -10.82 4.00
C GLY A 75 23.41 -10.24 3.03
N ARG A 76 22.37 -11.01 2.69
CA ARG A 76 21.36 -10.64 1.68
C ARG A 76 20.08 -10.11 2.32
N SER A 77 19.32 -9.29 1.59
CA SER A 77 18.04 -8.77 2.06
C SER A 77 16.97 -9.86 2.17
N PRO A 78 16.36 -10.07 3.36
CA PRO A 78 15.26 -11.03 3.53
C PRO A 78 14.04 -10.71 2.66
N ALA A 79 13.71 -9.43 2.50
CA ALA A 79 12.56 -8.99 1.68
C ALA A 79 12.74 -9.40 0.21
N VAL A 80 13.93 -9.16 -0.36
CA VAL A 80 14.24 -9.56 -1.74
C VAL A 80 14.18 -11.09 -1.90
N ARG A 81 14.69 -11.82 -0.91
CA ARG A 81 14.65 -13.29 -0.92
C ARG A 81 13.21 -13.82 -0.87
N PHE A 82 12.35 -13.23 -0.04
CA PHE A 82 10.95 -13.60 0.03
C PHE A 82 10.21 -13.28 -1.28
N LEU A 83 10.41 -12.08 -1.85
CA LEU A 83 9.80 -11.70 -3.12
C LEU A 83 10.23 -12.63 -4.28
N ALA A 84 11.45 -13.16 -4.25
CA ALA A 84 11.93 -14.17 -5.19
C ALA A 84 11.46 -15.60 -4.88
N SER A 85 10.89 -15.85 -3.69
CA SER A 85 10.46 -17.18 -3.28
C SER A 85 9.20 -17.63 -4.02
N ARG A 86 9.11 -18.92 -4.36
CA ARG A 86 7.97 -19.47 -5.10
C ARG A 86 6.79 -19.67 -4.16
N VAL A 87 5.70 -18.96 -4.43
CA VAL A 87 4.39 -19.18 -3.81
C VAL A 87 3.52 -20.05 -4.74
N PRO A 88 3.00 -21.19 -4.26
CA PRO A 88 1.97 -21.95 -4.97
C PRO A 88 0.67 -21.13 -5.07
N LEU A 89 0.02 -21.11 -6.24
CA LEU A 89 -1.21 -20.32 -6.45
C LEU A 89 -2.33 -20.69 -5.47
N ARG A 90 -2.46 -21.98 -5.12
CA ARG A 90 -3.39 -22.45 -4.08
C ARG A 90 -3.17 -21.85 -2.69
N ARG A 91 -2.00 -21.26 -2.43
CA ARG A 91 -1.66 -20.56 -1.18
C ARG A 91 -1.57 -19.04 -1.36
N ALA A 92 -1.95 -18.51 -2.53
CA ALA A 92 -1.90 -17.08 -2.81
C ALA A 92 -2.80 -16.25 -1.89
N LEU A 93 -3.85 -16.84 -1.31
CA LEU A 93 -4.72 -16.19 -0.33
C LEU A 93 -4.46 -16.68 1.11
N SER A 94 -3.35 -17.39 1.35
CA SER A 94 -3.01 -17.89 2.68
C SER A 94 -2.37 -16.79 3.52
N PRO A 95 -2.97 -16.39 4.66
CA PRO A 95 -2.35 -15.39 5.54
C PRO A 95 -0.98 -15.81 6.06
N THR A 96 -0.77 -17.11 6.20
CA THR A 96 0.51 -17.72 6.64
C THR A 96 1.65 -17.46 5.66
N VAL A 97 1.38 -17.37 4.35
CA VAL A 97 2.40 -17.05 3.35
C VAL A 97 2.77 -15.58 3.41
N TRP A 98 1.77 -14.70 3.53
CA TRP A 98 2.01 -13.25 3.52
C TRP A 98 2.49 -12.70 4.86
N ALA A 99 2.36 -13.47 5.94
CA ALA A 99 3.06 -13.21 7.19
C ALA A 99 4.59 -13.05 6.98
N ASP A 100 5.18 -13.77 6.03
CA ASP A 100 6.61 -13.63 5.72
C ASP A 100 6.96 -12.29 5.06
N ALA A 101 6.02 -11.63 4.38
CA ALA A 101 6.24 -10.27 3.87
C ALA A 101 6.53 -9.32 5.05
N TRP A 102 5.72 -9.39 6.11
CA TRP A 102 5.91 -8.61 7.32
C TRP A 102 7.09 -9.06 8.17
N ALA A 103 7.34 -10.36 8.29
CA ALA A 103 8.48 -10.88 9.06
C ALA A 103 9.83 -10.48 8.45
N THR A 104 9.88 -10.31 7.12
CA THR A 104 11.07 -9.79 6.44
C THR A 104 11.17 -8.27 6.54
N TYR A 105 10.05 -7.55 6.46
CA TYR A 105 10.02 -6.09 6.61
C TYR A 105 10.34 -5.65 8.05
N SER A 106 9.94 -6.44 9.06
CA SER A 106 10.18 -6.15 10.47
C SER A 106 11.67 -6.13 10.87
N GLN A 107 12.56 -6.56 9.98
CA GLN A 107 14.01 -6.42 10.16
C GLN A 107 14.49 -4.99 9.93
N PHE A 108 13.77 -4.22 9.12
CA PHE A 108 14.10 -2.84 8.79
C PHE A 108 13.33 -1.86 9.68
N ASP A 109 12.10 -2.22 10.07
CA ASP A 109 11.37 -1.51 11.11
C ASP A 109 10.75 -2.47 12.13
N GLY A 110 11.23 -2.40 13.37
CA GLY A 110 10.72 -3.23 14.46
C GLY A 110 9.28 -2.92 14.88
N SER A 111 8.66 -1.82 14.39
CA SER A 111 7.25 -1.50 14.70
C SER A 111 6.30 -2.64 14.40
N PHE A 112 6.51 -3.33 13.28
CA PHE A 112 5.60 -4.39 12.83
C PHE A 112 5.61 -5.63 13.74
N ALA A 113 6.56 -5.74 14.67
CA ALA A 113 6.57 -6.76 15.71
C ALA A 113 5.96 -6.29 17.05
N ASP A 114 5.91 -4.97 17.30
CA ASP A 114 5.43 -4.37 18.55
C ASP A 114 4.11 -3.60 18.38
N ARG A 115 3.06 -4.15 19.00
CA ARG A 115 1.69 -3.63 18.94
C ARG A 115 1.52 -2.22 19.50
N ARG A 116 2.48 -1.76 20.31
CA ARG A 116 2.44 -0.44 20.94
C ARG A 116 2.91 0.67 20.02
N THR A 117 3.47 0.33 18.86
CA THR A 117 4.03 1.32 17.95
C THR A 117 2.98 1.92 17.04
N TYR A 118 3.19 3.17 16.66
CA TYR A 118 2.32 3.85 15.69
C TYR A 118 2.25 3.07 14.37
N GLY A 119 3.41 2.62 13.85
CA GLY A 119 3.49 1.87 12.59
C GLY A 119 2.59 0.63 12.55
N PHE A 120 2.55 -0.15 13.64
CA PHE A 120 1.65 -1.30 13.72
C PHE A 120 0.17 -0.89 13.67
N ASN A 121 -0.21 0.15 14.43
CA ASN A 121 -1.60 0.56 14.56
C ASN A 121 -2.13 1.23 13.28
N ILE A 122 -1.31 2.06 12.63
CA ILE A 122 -1.73 2.75 11.39
C ILE A 122 -1.91 1.78 10.23
N ASP A 123 -1.05 0.77 10.10
CA ASP A 123 -1.15 -0.23 9.04
C ASP A 123 -2.36 -1.16 9.25
N ILE A 124 -2.67 -1.55 10.49
CA ILE A 124 -3.90 -2.30 10.77
C ILE A 124 -5.12 -1.44 10.46
N ALA A 125 -5.12 -0.18 10.88
CA ALA A 125 -6.21 0.73 10.55
C ALA A 125 -6.37 0.85 9.03
N ASN A 126 -5.27 0.94 8.27
CA ASN A 126 -5.31 0.94 6.81
C ASN A 126 -5.93 -0.36 6.29
N GLY A 127 -5.43 -1.53 6.70
CA GLY A 127 -5.86 -2.82 6.19
C GLY A 127 -7.34 -3.14 6.43
N PHE A 128 -7.91 -2.72 7.56
CA PHE A 128 -9.31 -2.96 7.86
C PHE A 128 -10.25 -1.87 7.36
N PHE A 129 -9.81 -0.61 7.33
CA PHE A 129 -10.70 0.51 7.05
C PHE A 129 -10.65 0.97 5.60
N THR A 130 -9.47 1.07 4.98
CA THR A 130 -9.35 1.70 3.66
C THR A 130 -9.74 0.85 2.46
N PRO A 131 -9.88 -0.50 2.50
CA PRO A 131 -10.35 -1.26 1.34
C PRO A 131 -11.70 -0.81 0.81
N VAL A 132 -12.66 -0.58 1.71
CA VAL A 132 -14.03 -0.17 1.34
C VAL A 132 -14.05 1.20 0.65
N PRO A 133 -13.54 2.29 1.25
CA PRO A 133 -13.51 3.59 0.59
C PRO A 133 -12.58 3.59 -0.64
N SER A 134 -11.51 2.79 -0.66
CA SER A 134 -10.66 2.63 -1.86
C SER A 134 -11.44 2.02 -3.02
N LEU A 135 -12.16 0.92 -2.81
CA LEU A 135 -12.98 0.29 -3.85
C LEU A 135 -14.10 1.23 -4.32
N PHE A 136 -14.74 1.92 -3.38
CA PHE A 136 -15.82 2.84 -3.68
C PHE A 136 -15.34 4.03 -4.53
N LEU A 137 -14.23 4.66 -4.15
CA LEU A 137 -13.62 5.74 -4.93
C LEU A 137 -13.05 5.24 -6.25
N TYR A 138 -12.44 4.06 -6.28
CA TYR A 138 -11.91 3.49 -7.51
C TYR A 138 -13.05 3.27 -8.52
N ALA A 139 -14.16 2.68 -8.09
CA ALA A 139 -15.35 2.55 -8.92
C ALA A 139 -15.91 3.92 -9.35
N ALA A 140 -15.99 4.91 -8.44
CA ALA A 140 -16.49 6.24 -8.77
C ALA A 140 -15.61 6.93 -9.83
N PHE A 141 -14.30 6.80 -9.71
CA PHE A 141 -13.35 7.38 -10.67
C PHE A 141 -13.32 6.60 -12.00
N THR A 142 -13.82 5.36 -12.02
CA THR A 142 -13.87 4.52 -13.23
C THR A 142 -15.12 4.81 -14.07
N ILE A 143 -16.30 4.77 -13.44
CA ILE A 143 -17.61 4.80 -14.14
C ILE A 143 -18.49 6.00 -13.75
N GLU A 144 -18.00 6.88 -12.89
CA GLU A 144 -18.64 8.16 -12.57
C GLU A 144 -20.07 8.02 -11.99
N PHE A 145 -20.34 6.89 -11.32
CA PHE A 145 -21.66 6.57 -10.76
C PHE A 145 -22.10 7.51 -9.62
N LEU A 146 -21.17 8.28 -9.07
CA LEU A 146 -21.37 9.17 -7.93
C LEU A 146 -21.19 10.63 -8.37
N PRO A 147 -21.97 11.60 -7.86
CA PRO A 147 -21.72 13.00 -8.12
C PRO A 147 -20.27 13.38 -7.77
N ALA A 148 -19.60 14.08 -8.69
CA ALA A 148 -18.17 14.39 -8.56
C ALA A 148 -17.83 15.07 -7.22
N THR A 149 -18.69 15.98 -6.74
CA THR A 149 -18.51 16.63 -5.44
C THR A 149 -18.48 15.63 -4.29
N VAL A 150 -19.34 14.62 -4.29
CA VAL A 150 -19.38 13.60 -3.23
C VAL A 150 -18.16 12.69 -3.32
N ALA A 151 -17.78 12.26 -4.53
CA ALA A 151 -16.56 11.49 -4.76
C ALA A 151 -15.32 12.27 -4.33
N GLY A 152 -15.27 13.57 -4.61
CA GLY A 152 -14.22 14.47 -4.19
C GLY A 152 -14.14 14.63 -2.67
N ILE A 153 -15.26 14.77 -1.96
CA ILE A 153 -15.25 14.84 -0.48
C ILE A 153 -14.68 13.56 0.12
N LEU A 154 -15.16 12.40 -0.33
CA LEU A 154 -14.66 11.09 0.12
C LEU A 154 -13.17 10.92 -0.22
N GLY A 155 -12.77 11.37 -1.41
CA GLY A 155 -11.39 11.37 -1.87
C GLY A 155 -10.49 12.24 -0.98
N VAL A 156 -10.89 13.47 -0.68
CA VAL A 156 -10.15 14.37 0.22
C VAL A 156 -9.94 13.70 1.58
N MET A 157 -10.97 13.11 2.16
CA MET A 157 -10.88 12.43 3.45
C MET A 157 -9.88 11.27 3.41
N LEU A 158 -9.98 10.39 2.40
CA LEU A 158 -9.13 9.20 2.30
C LEU A 158 -7.67 9.56 1.95
N PHE A 159 -7.46 10.43 0.97
CA PHE A 159 -6.12 10.82 0.54
C PHE A 159 -5.38 11.65 1.58
N TRP A 160 -6.09 12.50 2.33
CA TRP A 160 -5.50 13.19 3.48
C TRP A 160 -5.10 12.19 4.57
N GLN A 161 -5.94 11.19 4.86
CA GLN A 161 -5.62 10.16 5.85
C GLN A 161 -4.31 9.42 5.51
N TRP A 162 -4.11 9.03 4.25
CA TRP A 162 -2.83 8.40 3.82
C TRP A 162 -1.65 9.34 3.93
N THR A 163 -1.79 10.58 3.46
CA THR A 163 -0.73 11.58 3.49
C THR A 163 -0.29 11.86 4.93
N TYR A 164 -1.25 12.14 5.80
CA TYR A 164 -1.02 12.43 7.21
C TYR A 164 -0.49 11.22 7.96
N GLY A 165 -1.12 10.05 7.80
CA GLY A 165 -0.74 8.82 8.48
C GLY A 165 0.70 8.40 8.15
N THR A 166 1.07 8.46 6.87
CA THR A 166 2.43 8.12 6.43
C THR A 166 3.47 9.14 6.90
N SER A 167 3.11 10.43 6.88
CA SER A 167 3.99 11.48 7.40
C SER A 167 4.23 11.33 8.90
N LEU A 168 3.18 11.03 9.66
CA LEU A 168 3.30 10.71 11.09
C LEU A 168 4.12 9.46 11.34
N TYR A 169 4.01 8.44 10.49
CA TYR A 169 4.85 7.25 10.57
C TYR A 169 6.34 7.62 10.49
N TRP A 170 6.73 8.45 9.53
CA TRP A 170 8.13 8.93 9.44
C TRP A 170 8.54 9.71 10.68
N VAL A 171 7.71 10.64 11.17
CA VAL A 171 8.00 11.37 12.42
C VAL A 171 8.21 10.40 13.58
N SER A 172 7.29 9.45 13.76
CA SER A 172 7.38 8.40 14.80
C SER A 172 8.62 7.53 14.65
N PHE A 173 9.06 7.25 13.42
CA PHE A 173 10.27 6.48 13.14
C PHE A 173 11.52 7.24 13.62
N PHE A 174 11.64 8.52 13.26
CA PHE A 174 12.80 9.35 13.61
C PHE A 174 12.85 9.72 15.10
N VAL A 175 11.71 10.08 15.70
CA VAL A 175 11.61 10.43 17.13
C VAL A 175 11.97 9.23 18.01
N ALA A 176 11.60 8.02 17.61
CA ALA A 176 11.97 6.80 18.31
C ALA A 176 13.44 6.37 18.09
N GLY A 177 14.23 7.13 17.33
CA GLY A 177 15.63 6.83 17.05
C GLY A 177 15.87 5.58 16.19
N ARG A 178 14.85 5.10 15.45
CA ARG A 178 14.92 3.82 14.72
C ARG A 178 15.86 3.87 13.52
N GLN A 179 16.11 5.05 12.96
CA GLN A 179 17.09 5.30 11.90
C GLN A 179 18.51 4.87 12.29
N HIS A 180 18.85 4.87 13.58
CA HIS A 180 20.18 4.47 14.06
C HIS A 180 20.37 2.94 14.06
N ARG A 181 19.31 2.15 13.84
CA ARG A 181 19.33 0.69 13.85
C ARG A 181 19.50 0.07 12.46
N ILE A 182 19.47 0.89 11.41
CA ILE A 182 19.52 0.45 10.01
C ILE A 182 20.57 1.25 9.22
N THR A 183 20.99 0.72 8.07
CA THR A 183 21.96 1.42 7.20
C THR A 183 21.28 2.56 6.44
N LYS A 184 22.07 3.54 5.96
CA LYS A 184 21.55 4.64 5.12
C LYS A 184 20.85 4.13 3.85
N GLY A 185 21.36 3.06 3.25
CA GLY A 185 20.72 2.42 2.10
C GLY A 185 19.36 1.81 2.45
N GLN A 186 19.28 1.10 3.59
CA GLN A 186 18.01 0.55 4.08
C GLN A 186 17.00 1.65 4.43
N LEU A 187 17.46 2.75 5.04
CA LEU A 187 16.63 3.92 5.32
C LEU A 187 16.05 4.51 4.03
N GLY A 188 16.90 4.76 3.03
CA GLY A 188 16.46 5.32 1.74
C GLY A 188 15.48 4.41 1.00
N THR A 189 15.71 3.10 0.99
CA THR A 189 14.86 2.14 0.27
C THR A 189 13.58 1.79 1.03
N PHE A 190 13.71 1.23 2.25
CA PHE A 190 12.58 0.63 2.96
C PHE A 190 11.73 1.65 3.72
N ILE A 191 12.33 2.76 4.16
CA ILE A 191 11.60 3.79 4.91
C ILE A 191 11.18 4.93 3.97
N GLY A 192 12.11 5.44 3.15
CA GLY A 192 11.82 6.50 2.18
C GLY A 192 11.02 6.00 0.98
N ALA A 193 11.68 5.32 0.05
CA ALA A 193 11.12 4.98 -1.26
C ALA A 193 9.87 4.10 -1.18
N MET A 194 9.84 3.12 -0.27
CA MET A 194 8.67 2.26 -0.10
C MET A 194 7.47 2.95 0.53
N ASN A 195 7.61 4.08 1.24
CA ASN A 195 6.47 4.81 1.80
C ASN A 195 6.11 6.06 0.98
N ALA A 196 7.01 6.53 0.12
CA ALA A 196 6.79 7.71 -0.71
C ALA A 196 5.50 7.68 -1.56
N PRO A 197 5.05 6.55 -2.14
CA PRO A 197 3.79 6.51 -2.88
C PRO A 197 2.57 6.93 -2.05
N TRP A 198 2.51 6.56 -0.77
CA TRP A 198 1.41 6.91 0.13
C TRP A 198 1.37 8.40 0.51
N VAL A 199 2.42 9.15 0.19
CA VAL A 199 2.44 10.61 0.30
C VAL A 199 2.25 11.23 -1.07
N LEU A 200 3.11 10.91 -2.04
CA LEU A 200 3.14 11.59 -3.34
C LEU A 200 1.90 11.27 -4.20
N CYS A 201 1.52 9.99 -4.29
CA CYS A 201 0.31 9.61 -5.04
C CYS A 201 -0.95 10.04 -4.29
N ALA A 202 -0.92 10.01 -2.95
CA ALA A 202 -2.04 10.50 -2.15
C ALA A 202 -2.23 12.01 -2.30
N LEU A 203 -1.16 12.81 -2.35
CA LEU A 203 -1.25 14.24 -2.65
C LEU A 203 -1.80 14.52 -4.06
N ALA A 204 -1.43 13.71 -5.05
CA ALA A 204 -2.02 13.78 -6.38
C ALA A 204 -3.53 13.45 -6.35
N GLY A 205 -3.91 12.42 -5.61
CA GLY A 205 -5.32 12.08 -5.37
C GLY A 205 -6.10 13.16 -4.63
N LEU A 206 -5.46 13.83 -3.66
CA LEU A 206 -6.01 14.96 -2.94
C LEU A 206 -6.27 16.14 -3.89
N TYR A 207 -5.31 16.45 -4.76
CA TYR A 207 -5.47 17.46 -5.81
C TYR A 207 -6.68 17.14 -6.72
N VAL A 208 -6.74 15.91 -7.26
CA VAL A 208 -7.86 15.48 -8.11
C VAL A 208 -9.18 15.61 -7.36
N SER A 209 -9.24 15.16 -6.11
CA SER A 209 -10.44 15.21 -5.29
C SER A 209 -10.93 16.64 -5.03
N VAL A 210 -10.01 17.58 -4.82
CA VAL A 210 -10.33 19.01 -4.71
C VAL A 210 -10.88 19.56 -6.04
N ARG A 211 -10.32 19.17 -7.19
CA ARG A 211 -10.85 19.58 -8.50
C ARG A 211 -12.28 19.07 -8.72
N LEU A 212 -12.54 17.81 -8.37
CA LEU A 212 -13.89 17.22 -8.43
C LEU A 212 -14.92 18.01 -7.59
N ILE A 213 -14.52 18.51 -6.41
CA ILE A 213 -15.38 19.36 -5.56
C ILE A 213 -15.64 20.71 -6.23
N LEU A 214 -14.58 21.38 -6.69
CA LEU A 214 -14.65 22.75 -7.18
C LEU A 214 -15.31 22.86 -8.56
N GLU A 215 -15.10 21.87 -9.43
CA GLU A 215 -15.61 21.86 -10.80
C GLU A 215 -16.96 21.15 -10.91
N GLY A 216 -17.32 20.32 -9.93
CA GLY A 216 -18.56 19.53 -9.97
C GLY A 216 -18.58 18.46 -11.06
N GLY A 217 -17.42 18.09 -11.62
CA GLY A 217 -17.28 17.07 -12.66
C GLY A 217 -16.00 16.25 -12.52
N TYR A 218 -15.86 15.22 -13.35
CA TYR A 218 -14.69 14.33 -13.37
C TYR A 218 -13.56 14.81 -14.30
N GLY A 219 -13.59 16.08 -14.73
CA GLY A 219 -12.62 16.69 -15.67
C GLY A 219 -11.15 16.45 -15.34
N ALA A 220 -10.80 16.43 -14.06
CA ALA A 220 -9.44 16.15 -13.58
C ALA A 220 -8.96 14.70 -13.84
N LEU A 221 -9.89 13.80 -14.13
CA LEU A 221 -9.67 12.38 -14.42
C LEU A 221 -9.91 12.03 -15.89
N GLY A 222 -10.35 12.99 -16.71
CA GLY A 222 -10.75 12.72 -18.10
C GLY A 222 -11.98 13.51 -18.55
N HIS A 223 -12.41 13.29 -19.78
CA HIS A 223 -13.36 14.13 -20.52
C HIS A 223 -14.78 13.58 -20.62
#